data_AF-A0A946LH23-F1
#
_entry.id   AF-A0A946LH23-F1
#
_cell.length_a   1.000
_cell.length_b   1.000
_cell.length_c   1.000
_cell.angle_alpha   90.00
_cell.angle_beta   90.00
_cell.angle_gamma   90.00
#
_symmetry.space_group_name_H-M   'P 1'
#
loop_
_entity.id
_entity.type
_entity.pdbx_description
1 polymer ?
#
loop_
_entity_poly.entity_id
_entity_poly.type
_entity_poly.pdbx_seq_one_letter_code
_entity_poly.pdbx_strand_id
1 'polypeptide(L)'
;FRYCQDQEITFTRCRPYKKNDQAHVEQKNWSVVRRLIGYDRLETPEELALLRNIYADWRLYVNFFQPVLKLTAKNRFGSKVIKCYDTAATPFRRVLASDLISIDDKARLIFLYNHLNPVTLRKQTDHNVAILWKLIR
;
A
#
# COMPACT_ATOMS: atom_id res chain seq x y z
N PHE A 1 -23.18 -9.23 -10.31
CA PHE A 1 -23.96 -8.12 -9.74
C PHE A 1 -24.74 -8.56 -8.51
N ARG A 2 -25.43 -9.72 -8.54
CA ARG A 2 -26.16 -10.31 -7.39
C ARG A 2 -25.40 -10.27 -6.06
N TYR A 3 -24.23 -10.90 -5.96
CA TYR A 3 -23.42 -10.88 -4.73
C TYR A 3 -23.21 -9.47 -4.15
N CYS A 4 -22.96 -8.46 -4.99
CA CYS A 4 -22.77 -7.09 -4.51
C CYS A 4 -24.08 -6.43 -4.04
N GLN A 5 -25.22 -6.78 -4.65
CA GLN A 5 -26.53 -6.34 -4.16
C GLN A 5 -26.89 -7.05 -2.84
N ASP A 6 -26.66 -8.36 -2.79
CA ASP A 6 -26.93 -9.21 -1.62
C ASP A 6 -26.04 -8.85 -0.41
N GLN A 7 -24.89 -8.22 -0.65
CA GLN A 7 -23.94 -7.77 0.37
C GLN A 7 -23.93 -6.24 0.53
N GLU A 8 -24.86 -5.52 -0.10
CA GLU A 8 -24.98 -4.06 -0.03
C GLU A 8 -23.68 -3.30 -0.39
N ILE A 9 -22.85 -3.90 -1.26
CA ILE A 9 -21.58 -3.34 -1.70
C ILE A 9 -21.85 -2.28 -2.77
N THR A 10 -21.72 -1.01 -2.39
CA THR A 10 -21.85 0.13 -3.29
C THR A 10 -20.63 0.23 -4.20
N PHE A 11 -20.82 0.06 -5.51
CA PHE A 11 -19.78 0.32 -6.50
C PHE A 11 -19.58 1.82 -6.70
N THR A 12 -18.56 2.40 -6.09
CA THR A 12 -18.02 3.69 -6.52
C THR A 12 -17.18 3.46 -7.78
N ARG A 13 -17.83 3.38 -8.95
CA ARG A 13 -17.10 3.19 -10.22
C ARG A 13 -16.28 4.44 -10.55
N CYS A 14 -15.07 4.22 -11.04
CA CYS A 14 -14.36 5.20 -11.86
C CYS A 14 -15.25 5.63 -13.03
N ARG A 15 -15.07 6.85 -13.52
CA ARG A 15 -15.77 7.35 -14.69
C ARG A 15 -15.55 6.41 -15.88
N PRO A 16 -16.62 6.07 -16.63
CA PRO A 16 -16.51 5.25 -17.82
C PRO A 16 -15.39 5.77 -18.75
N TYR A 17 -14.58 4.84 -19.28
CA TYR A 17 -13.46 5.12 -20.19
C TYR A 17 -12.29 5.95 -19.62
N LYS A 18 -12.23 6.18 -18.31
CA LYS A 18 -11.11 6.89 -17.67
C LYS A 18 -10.13 5.94 -16.99
N LYS A 19 -9.19 5.40 -17.78
CA LYS A 19 -8.17 4.42 -17.31
C LYS A 19 -7.28 4.89 -16.17
N ASN A 20 -7.18 6.19 -15.91
CA ASN A 20 -6.33 6.76 -14.85
C ASN A 20 -7.14 7.38 -13.69
N ASP A 21 -8.42 7.06 -13.55
CA ASP A 21 -9.25 7.67 -12.49
C ASP A 21 -8.82 7.24 -11.08
N GLN A 22 -8.11 6.11 -10.97
CA GLN A 22 -7.56 5.59 -9.72
C GLN A 22 -6.03 5.51 -9.74
N ALA A 23 -5.37 6.44 -10.45
CA ALA A 23 -3.92 6.42 -10.64
C ALA A 23 -3.12 6.26 -9.33
N HIS A 24 -3.59 6.82 -8.21
CA HIS A 24 -2.94 6.70 -6.91
C HIS A 24 -3.08 5.30 -6.28
N VAL A 25 -4.22 4.64 -6.46
CA VAL A 25 -4.46 3.27 -6.01
C VAL A 25 -3.67 2.30 -6.88
N GLU A 26 -3.76 2.47 -8.20
CA GLU A 26 -3.08 1.63 -9.19
C GLU A 26 -1.56 1.68 -9.06
N GLN A 27 -0.98 2.85 -8.76
CA GLN A 27 0.45 2.97 -8.49
C GLN A 27 0.90 2.03 -7.36
N LYS A 28 0.13 1.99 -6.25
CA LYS A 28 0.47 1.15 -5.10
C LYS A 28 0.19 -0.33 -5.36
N ASN A 29 -0.78 -0.67 -6.21
CA ASN A 29 -1.04 -2.07 -6.57
C ASN A 29 0.19 -2.74 -7.15
N TRP A 30 0.92 -2.07 -8.05
CA TRP A 30 2.16 -2.66 -8.56
C TRP A 30 3.27 -2.68 -7.51
N SER A 31 3.56 -1.53 -6.87
CA SER A 31 4.76 -1.39 -6.04
C SER A 31 4.67 -2.06 -4.67
N VAL A 32 3.47 -2.13 -4.09
CA VAL A 32 3.23 -2.63 -2.72
C VAL A 32 2.62 -4.03 -2.74
N VAL A 33 1.66 -4.29 -3.62
CA VAL A 33 0.87 -5.55 -3.61
C VAL A 33 1.52 -6.60 -4.50
N ARG A 34 1.62 -6.33 -5.81
CA ARG A 34 2.07 -7.31 -6.82
C ARG A 34 3.53 -7.69 -6.69
N ARG A 35 4.39 -6.74 -6.34
CA ARG A 35 5.81 -7.04 -6.06
C ARG A 35 6.01 -7.98 -4.88
N LEU A 36 5.06 -8.03 -3.94
CA LEU A 36 5.15 -8.88 -2.76
C LEU A 36 4.55 -10.26 -3.00
N ILE A 37 3.32 -10.31 -3.50
CA ILE A 37 2.55 -11.56 -3.58
C ILE A 37 2.70 -12.26 -4.94
N GLY A 38 2.85 -11.50 -6.03
CA GLY A 38 2.83 -12.03 -7.39
C GLY A 38 1.49 -11.81 -8.10
N TYR A 39 1.19 -12.68 -9.06
CA TYR A 39 0.03 -12.60 -9.97
C TYR A 39 -0.90 -13.81 -9.89
N ASP A 40 -0.58 -14.79 -9.05
CA ASP A 40 -1.35 -16.02 -8.94
C ASP A 40 -2.74 -15.78 -8.37
N ARG A 41 -3.65 -16.72 -8.67
CA ARG A 41 -5.03 -16.68 -8.20
C ARG A 41 -5.14 -17.46 -6.89
N LEU A 42 -5.69 -16.79 -5.88
CA LEU A 42 -5.91 -17.34 -4.55
C LEU A 42 -7.41 -17.57 -4.36
N GLU A 43 -7.79 -18.79 -4.02
CA GLU A 43 -9.19 -19.25 -4.03
C GLU A 43 -9.62 -19.89 -2.71
N THR A 44 -8.67 -20.21 -1.83
CA THR A 44 -8.91 -20.96 -0.60
C THR A 44 -8.99 -20.05 0.64
N PRO A 45 -9.76 -20.44 1.67
CA PRO A 45 -9.78 -19.74 2.96
C PRO A 45 -8.40 -19.64 3.63
N GLU A 46 -7.56 -20.65 3.45
CA GLU A 46 -6.20 -20.74 4.00
C GLU A 46 -5.28 -19.69 3.37
N GLU A 47 -5.33 -19.54 2.04
CA GLU A 47 -4.60 -18.48 1.33
C GLU A 47 -5.06 -17.10 1.76
N LEU A 48 -6.37 -16.89 1.95
CA LEU A 48 -6.92 -15.63 2.44
C LEU A 48 -6.41 -15.30 3.85
N ALA A 49 -6.35 -16.29 4.74
CA ALA A 49 -5.82 -16.10 6.08
C ALA A 49 -4.32 -15.70 6.05
N LEU A 50 -3.52 -16.34 5.21
CA LEU A 50 -2.12 -15.97 5.02
C LEU A 50 -1.96 -14.56 4.44
N LEU A 51 -2.74 -14.20 3.42
CA LEU A 51 -2.73 -12.85 2.86
C LEU A 51 -3.03 -11.79 3.91
N ARG A 52 -4.02 -12.03 4.79
CA ARG A 52 -4.35 -11.10 5.89
C ARG A 52 -3.15 -10.88 6.81
N ASN A 53 -2.45 -11.96 7.18
CA ASN A 53 -1.26 -11.89 8.03
C ASN A 53 -0.11 -11.16 7.32
N ILE A 54 0.15 -11.48 6.05
CA ILE A 54 1.18 -10.81 5.25
C ILE A 54 0.91 -9.31 5.19
N TYR A 55 -0.32 -8.89 4.89
CA TYR A 55 -0.65 -7.47 4.78
C TYR A 55 -0.73 -6.74 6.12
N ALA A 56 -1.03 -7.43 7.22
CA ALA A 56 -1.02 -6.86 8.56
C ALA A 56 0.38 -6.32 8.92
N ASP A 57 1.43 -7.08 8.60
CA ASP A 57 2.82 -6.66 8.83
C ASP A 57 3.32 -5.74 7.73
N TRP A 58 3.03 -6.06 6.46
CA TRP A 58 3.53 -5.32 5.32
C TRP A 58 3.05 -3.87 5.30
N ARG A 59 1.78 -3.61 5.69
CA ARG A 59 1.28 -2.23 5.78
C ARG A 59 2.07 -1.40 6.79
N LEU A 60 2.55 -2.01 7.87
CA LEU A 60 3.33 -1.33 8.90
C LEU A 60 4.73 -1.05 8.35
N TYR A 61 5.35 -2.04 7.71
CA TYR A 61 6.66 -1.88 7.08
C TYR A 61 6.67 -0.72 6.07
N VAL A 62 5.74 -0.75 5.11
CA VAL A 62 5.68 0.24 4.01
C VAL A 62 5.34 1.64 4.51
N ASN A 63 4.44 1.78 5.48
CA ASN A 63 4.03 3.10 5.94
C ASN A 63 5.01 3.75 6.92
N PHE A 64 5.68 2.96 7.76
CA PHE A 64 6.56 3.51 8.80
C PHE A 64 8.02 3.56 8.38
N PHE A 65 8.49 2.62 7.55
CA PHE A 65 9.92 2.42 7.29
C PHE A 65 10.35 2.58 5.83
N GLN A 66 9.44 2.53 4.86
CA GLN A 66 9.79 2.72 3.44
C GLN A 66 9.67 4.19 3.01
N PRO A 67 10.77 4.88 2.71
CA PRO A 67 10.71 6.25 2.22
C PRO A 67 10.17 6.29 0.79
N VAL A 68 9.31 7.26 0.51
CA VAL A 68 8.73 7.47 -0.82
C VAL A 68 8.96 8.89 -1.30
N LEU A 69 9.17 9.03 -2.61
CA LEU A 69 9.20 10.29 -3.32
C LEU A 69 7.80 10.62 -3.83
N LYS A 70 7.37 11.87 -3.65
CA LYS A 70 6.17 12.43 -4.25
C LYS A 70 6.58 13.35 -5.38
N LEU A 71 5.89 13.18 -6.50
CA LEU A 71 6.03 14.05 -7.65
C LEU A 71 5.44 15.42 -7.30
N THR A 72 6.25 16.46 -7.33
CA THR A 72 5.84 17.84 -7.01
C THR A 72 5.56 18.66 -8.25
N ALA A 73 6.32 18.44 -9.33
CA ALA A 73 6.11 19.14 -10.58
C ALA A 73 6.42 18.28 -11.81
N LYS A 74 5.81 18.66 -12.93
CA LYS A 74 6.07 18.11 -14.26
C LYS A 74 6.23 19.28 -15.23
N ASN A 75 7.43 19.45 -15.76
CA ASN A 75 7.72 20.48 -16.75
C ASN A 75 7.90 19.83 -18.11
N ARG A 76 7.22 20.36 -19.13
CA ARG A 76 7.32 19.86 -20.51
C ARG A 76 8.10 20.86 -21.35
N PHE A 77 9.14 20.38 -22.01
CA PHE A 77 9.96 21.13 -22.96
C PHE A 77 9.89 20.40 -24.31
N GLY A 78 9.00 20.87 -25.19
CA GLY A 78 8.68 20.18 -26.44
C GLY A 78 8.17 18.75 -26.20
N SER A 79 8.91 17.76 -26.71
CA SER A 79 8.62 16.34 -26.53
C SER A 79 9.11 15.76 -25.19
N LYS A 80 9.97 16.45 -24.44
CA LYS A 80 10.56 15.96 -23.19
C LYS A 80 9.72 16.37 -21.97
N VAL A 81 9.49 15.43 -21.06
CA VAL A 81 8.86 15.70 -19.76
C VAL A 81 9.89 15.48 -18.65
N ILE A 82 10.18 16.53 -17.89
CA ILE A 82 11.04 16.49 -16.70
C ILE A 82 10.14 16.41 -15.47
N LYS A 83 10.37 15.41 -14.63
CA LYS A 83 9.65 15.19 -13.37
C LYS A 83 10.52 15.67 -12.21
N CYS A 84 9.98 16.55 -11.38
CA CYS A 84 10.61 16.97 -10.14
C CYS A 84 9.94 16.24 -8.97
N TYR A 85 10.75 15.70 -8.08
CA TYR A 85 10.30 14.98 -6.90
C TYR A 85 10.73 15.75 -5.65
N ASP A 86 10.01 15.54 -4.56
CA ASP A 86 10.40 16.06 -3.25
C ASP A 86 11.53 15.25 -2.59
N THR A 87 11.83 15.57 -1.33
CA THR A 87 12.72 14.77 -0.50
C THR A 87 12.05 13.47 -0.07
N ALA A 88 12.79 12.36 -0.16
CA ALA A 88 12.28 11.06 0.24
C ALA A 88 11.92 11.04 1.73
N ALA A 89 10.67 10.68 2.04
CA ALA A 89 10.16 10.57 3.40
C ALA A 89 9.13 9.45 3.51
N THR A 90 9.09 8.77 4.66
CA THR A 90 8.09 7.72 4.91
C THR A 90 6.69 8.34 5.05
N PRO A 91 5.62 7.62 4.68
CA PRO A 91 4.26 8.09 4.94
C PRO A 91 4.03 8.52 6.39
N PHE A 92 4.58 7.78 7.36
CA PHE A 92 4.58 8.15 8.77
C PHE A 92 5.18 9.54 9.03
N ARG A 93 6.40 9.82 8.55
CA ARG A 93 7.04 11.15 8.73
C ARG A 93 6.23 12.27 8.09
N ARG A 94 5.59 12.01 6.95
CA ARG A 94 4.73 12.99 6.27
C ARG A 94 3.46 13.29 7.08
N VAL A 95 2.87 12.28 7.73
CA VAL A 95 1.72 12.47 8.62
C VAL A 95 2.13 13.31 9.84
N LEU A 96 3.30 13.06 10.43
CA LEU A 96 3.79 13.87 11.55
C LEU A 96 4.01 15.34 11.17
N ALA A 97 4.51 15.59 9.95
CA ALA A 97 4.73 16.93 9.43
C ALA A 97 3.46 17.65 8.92
N SER A 98 2.31 16.99 8.89
CA SER A 98 1.07 17.59 8.38
C SER A 98 0.30 18.31 9.48
N ASP A 99 -0.08 19.56 9.25
CA ASP A 99 -0.89 20.35 10.19
C ASP A 99 -2.38 19.95 10.19
N LEU A 100 -2.79 19.12 9.22
CA LEU A 100 -4.19 18.67 9.07
C LEU A 100 -4.54 17.47 9.98
N ILE A 101 -3.56 16.91 10.68
CA ILE A 101 -3.71 15.69 11.48
C ILE A 101 -3.65 16.07 12.95
N SER A 102 -4.61 15.56 13.72
CA SER A 102 -4.72 15.84 15.15
C SER A 102 -3.46 15.39 15.92
N ILE A 103 -3.19 16.05 17.04
CA ILE A 103 -2.07 15.70 17.92
C ILE A 103 -2.26 14.28 18.48
N ASP A 104 -3.50 13.90 18.80
CA ASP A 104 -3.83 12.56 19.32
C ASP A 104 -3.51 11.47 18.29
N ASP A 105 -3.84 11.67 17.01
CA ASP A 105 -3.50 10.74 15.93
C ASP A 105 -1.98 10.60 15.75
N LYS A 106 -1.26 11.71 15.80
CA LYS A 106 0.21 11.69 15.74
C LYS A 106 0.79 10.94 16.93
N ALA A 107 0.28 11.16 18.14
CA ALA A 107 0.72 10.46 19.35
C ALA A 107 0.49 8.94 19.23
N ARG A 108 -0.68 8.51 18.74
CA ARG A 108 -0.96 7.08 18.49
C ARG A 108 0.01 6.45 17.50
N LEU A 109 0.33 7.16 16.41
CA LEU A 109 1.27 6.67 15.40
C LEU A 109 2.71 6.63 15.93
N ILE A 110 3.13 7.60 16.75
CA ILE A 110 4.44 7.60 17.40
C ILE A 110 4.55 6.43 18.38
N PHE A 111 3.53 6.23 19.21
CA PHE A 111 3.47 5.09 20.12
C PHE A 111 3.63 3.78 19.34
N LEU A 112 2.85 3.60 18.26
CA LEU A 112 2.96 2.42 17.42
C LEU A 112 4.37 2.28 16.84
N TYR A 113 4.94 3.34 16.24
CA TYR A 113 6.28 3.32 15.66
C TYR A 113 7.35 2.83 16.63
N ASN A 114 7.31 3.28 17.89
CA ASN A 114 8.27 2.88 18.92
C ASN A 114 8.20 1.39 19.29
N HIS A 115 7.08 0.73 19.00
CA HIS A 115 6.88 -0.70 19.25
C HIS A 115 7.10 -1.57 18.00
N LEU A 116 7.39 -0.96 16.85
CA LEU A 116 7.64 -1.70 15.61
C LEU A 116 9.13 -1.97 15.44
N ASN A 117 9.44 -3.20 15.02
CA ASN A 117 10.79 -3.57 14.57
C ASN A 117 10.76 -3.90 13.07
N PRO A 118 11.43 -3.11 12.21
CA PRO A 118 11.39 -3.31 10.77
C PRO A 118 11.99 -4.65 10.32
N VAL A 119 12.98 -5.19 11.06
CA VAL A 119 13.58 -6.49 10.77
C VAL A 119 12.59 -7.61 11.08
N THR A 120 11.91 -7.54 12.23
CA THR A 120 10.90 -8.53 12.62
C THR A 120 9.75 -8.55 11.61
N LEU A 121 9.18 -7.38 11.29
CA LEU A 121 8.11 -7.24 10.30
C LEU A 121 8.50 -7.85 8.95
N ARG A 122 9.74 -7.57 8.49
CA ARG A 122 10.22 -8.08 7.22
C ARG A 122 10.39 -9.59 7.25
N LYS A 123 10.97 -10.16 8.32
CA LYS A 123 11.12 -11.61 8.49
C LYS A 123 9.77 -12.34 8.51
N GLN A 124 8.79 -11.82 9.25
CA GLN A 124 7.45 -12.39 9.32
C GLN A 124 6.74 -12.35 7.97
N THR A 125 6.82 -11.20 7.28
CA THR A 125 6.30 -11.03 5.93
C THR A 125 6.91 -12.04 4.96
N ASP A 126 8.23 -12.12 4.88
CA ASP A 126 8.95 -13.00 3.95
C ASP A 126 8.68 -14.49 4.27
N HIS A 127 8.58 -14.85 5.55
CA HIS A 127 8.19 -16.19 5.99
C HIS A 127 6.78 -16.58 5.51
N ASN A 128 5.79 -15.72 5.75
CA ASN A 128 4.41 -16.00 5.37
C ASN A 128 4.23 -16.02 3.84
N VAL A 129 4.94 -15.18 3.10
CA VAL A 129 4.97 -15.24 1.63
C VAL A 129 5.57 -16.56 1.14
N ALA A 130 6.63 -17.05 1.76
CA ALA A 130 7.23 -18.33 1.42
C ALA A 130 6.28 -19.51 1.69
N ILE A 131 5.44 -19.45 2.74
CA ILE A 131 4.37 -20.44 2.96
C ILE A 131 3.32 -20.33 1.86
N LEU A 132 2.85 -19.11 1.57
CA LEU A 132 1.84 -18.86 0.55
C LEU A 132 2.26 -19.44 -0.80
N TRP A 133 3.50 -19.21 -1.24
CA TRP A 133 4.03 -19.74 -2.50
C TRP A 133 4.18 -21.26 -2.55
N LYS A 134 4.19 -21.95 -1.40
CA LYS A 134 4.15 -23.41 -1.35
C LYS A 134 2.72 -23.95 -1.50
N LEU A 135 1.70 -23.18 -1.12
CA LEU A 135 0.29 -23.58 -1.22
C LEU A 135 -0.30 -23.38 -2.62
N ILE A 136 0.20 -22.39 -3.36
CA ILE A 136 -0.25 -22.07 -4.73
C ILE A 136 0.21 -23.14 -5.76
N ARG A 137 1.10 -24.05 -5.36
CA ARG A 137 1.64 -25.11 -6.24
C ARG A 137 0.72 -26.31 -6.37
#